data_AF-A0A1F8WE43-F1
#
_entry.id   AF-A0A1F8WE43-F1
#
_cell.length_a   1.000
_cell.length_b   1.000
_cell.length_c   1.000
_cell.angle_alpha   90.00
_cell.angle_beta   90.00
_cell.angle_gamma   90.00
#
_symmetry.space_group_name_H-M   'P 1'
#
loop_
_entity.id
_entity.type
_entity.pdbx_description
1 polymer ?
#
loop_
_entity_poly.entity_id
_entity_poly.type
_entity_poly.pdbx_seq_one_letter_code
_entity_poly.pdbx_strand_id
1 'polypeptide(L)'
;MKTKEKKKVSDAQVANYWASHDATDVLDLNNAPRVNAIYEPPVQSISLRLPLPLLTKIKRVAANMDIAYQALIKIWLNEKAKEVMK
;
A
#
# COMPACT_ATOMS: atom_id res chain seq x y z
N MET A 1 16.15 34.96 26.93
CA MET A 1 14.87 35.60 26.53
C MET A 1 14.63 35.28 25.06
N LYS A 2 13.57 34.63 24.58
CA LYS A 2 12.39 33.96 25.13
C LYS A 2 12.20 32.70 24.26
N THR A 3 12.02 31.54 24.86
CA THR A 3 11.57 30.32 24.16
C THR A 3 10.17 30.60 23.61
N LYS A 4 9.98 30.51 22.27
CA LYS A 4 8.65 30.64 21.66
C LYS A 4 7.84 29.41 22.04
N GLU A 5 6.96 29.56 23.03
CA GLU A 5 5.97 28.55 23.40
C GLU A 5 5.08 28.24 22.18
N LYS A 6 5.06 26.97 21.75
CA LYS A 6 4.08 26.48 20.79
C LYS A 6 2.73 26.42 21.50
N LYS A 7 1.86 27.39 21.22
CA LYS A 7 0.50 27.45 21.76
C LYS A 7 -0.27 26.21 21.33
N LYS A 8 -0.72 25.40 22.28
CA LYS A 8 -1.58 24.22 22.05
C LYS A 8 -2.98 24.73 21.68
N VAL A 9 -3.41 24.49 20.45
CA VAL A 9 -4.76 24.83 19.96
C VAL A 9 -5.70 23.68 20.34
N SER A 10 -6.93 23.98 20.76
CA SER A 10 -7.93 22.95 21.10
C SER A 10 -8.64 22.45 19.83
N ASP A 11 -9.11 21.20 19.83
CA ASP A 11 -9.86 20.62 18.70
C ASP A 11 -11.09 21.46 18.31
N ALA A 12 -11.77 22.06 19.29
CA ALA A 12 -12.91 22.94 19.05
C ALA A 12 -12.51 24.21 18.25
N GLN A 13 -11.32 24.75 18.49
CA GLN A 13 -10.81 25.90 17.71
C GLN A 13 -10.43 25.48 16.29
N VAL A 14 -9.86 24.30 16.12
CA VAL A 14 -9.53 23.74 14.81
C VAL A 14 -10.81 23.49 14.01
N ALA A 15 -11.84 22.88 14.61
CA ALA A 15 -13.13 22.63 13.96
C ALA A 15 -13.83 23.92 13.50
N ASN A 16 -13.88 24.96 14.35
CA ASN A 16 -14.48 26.25 13.98
C ASN A 16 -13.71 26.96 12.86
N TYR A 17 -12.38 26.77 12.82
CA TYR A 17 -11.54 27.29 11.74
C TYR A 17 -11.88 26.60 10.41
N TRP A 18 -11.89 25.26 10.37
CA TRP A 18 -12.24 24.50 9.15
C TRP A 18 -13.72 24.63 8.74
N ALA A 19 -14.62 24.95 9.66
CA ALA A 19 -16.02 25.22 9.35
C ALA A 19 -16.23 26.58 8.65
N SER A 20 -15.28 27.51 8.80
CA SER A 20 -15.37 28.88 8.27
C SER A 20 -14.36 29.20 7.16
N HIS A 21 -13.34 28.36 6.98
CA HIS A 21 -12.27 28.56 5.99
C HIS A 21 -12.32 27.46 4.93
N ASP A 22 -12.23 27.86 3.66
CA ASP A 22 -12.07 26.95 2.53
C ASP A 22 -10.65 26.33 2.57
N ALA A 23 -10.57 25.02 2.43
CA ALA A 23 -9.30 24.29 2.45
C ALA A 23 -8.35 24.71 1.32
N THR A 24 -8.89 25.35 0.29
CA THR A 24 -8.16 25.80 -0.90
C THR A 24 -7.25 27.00 -0.63
N ASP A 25 -7.55 27.83 0.38
CA ASP A 25 -6.75 29.02 0.74
C ASP A 25 -5.50 28.69 1.58
N VAL A 26 -5.51 27.52 2.24
CA VAL A 26 -4.41 27.07 3.12
C VAL A 26 -3.48 26.08 2.40
N LEU A 27 -3.98 25.45 1.33
CA LEU A 27 -3.26 24.42 0.59
C LEU A 27 -2.52 25.03 -0.61
N ASP A 28 -1.22 25.29 -0.46
CA ASP A 28 -0.35 25.81 -1.54
C ASP A 28 -0.02 24.69 -2.55
N LEU A 29 -0.99 24.40 -3.43
CA LEU A 29 -0.92 23.36 -4.48
C LEU A 29 0.22 23.57 -5.48
N ASN A 30 0.75 24.80 -5.57
CA ASN A 30 1.87 25.14 -6.45
C ASN A 30 3.22 24.62 -5.94
N ASN A 31 3.35 24.37 -4.64
CA ASN A 31 4.57 23.87 -4.01
C ASN A 31 4.39 22.45 -3.44
N ALA A 32 3.28 21.79 -3.78
CA ALA A 32 3.04 20.41 -3.40
C ALA A 32 4.10 19.50 -4.05
N PRO A 33 4.80 18.65 -3.29
CA PRO A 33 5.70 17.67 -3.87
C PRO A 33 4.89 16.81 -4.84
N ARG A 34 5.40 16.64 -6.08
CA ARG A 34 4.80 15.72 -7.06
C ARG A 34 4.80 14.34 -6.44
N VAL A 35 3.67 13.93 -5.88
CA VAL A 35 3.50 12.56 -5.43
C VAL A 35 3.44 11.75 -6.72
N ASN A 36 4.50 10.98 -6.99
CA ASN A 36 4.44 9.94 -8.00
C ASN A 36 3.26 9.07 -7.59
N ALA A 37 2.14 9.18 -8.31
CA ALA A 37 1.01 8.30 -8.10
C ALA A 37 1.56 6.87 -8.24
N ILE A 38 1.63 6.14 -7.12
CA ILE A 38 2.06 4.74 -7.12
C ILE A 38 0.94 4.00 -7.85
N TYR A 39 1.07 3.86 -9.17
CA TYR A 39 0.11 3.12 -9.95
C TYR A 39 0.32 1.63 -9.65
N GLU A 40 -0.71 0.99 -9.12
CA GLU A 40 -0.71 -0.45 -8.95
C GLU A 40 -0.73 -1.09 -10.35
N PRO A 41 0.18 -2.03 -10.64
CA PRO A 41 0.22 -2.66 -11.95
C PRO A 41 -1.11 -3.36 -12.25
N PRO A 42 -1.56 -3.36 -13.52
CA PRO A 42 -2.83 -3.96 -13.89
C PRO A 42 -2.78 -5.48 -13.61
N VAL A 43 -3.82 -6.00 -12.96
CA VAL A 43 -3.96 -7.42 -12.63
C VAL A 43 -5.05 -8.07 -13.46
N GLN A 44 -4.81 -9.28 -13.95
CA GLN A 44 -5.79 -10.09 -14.65
C GLN A 44 -6.10 -11.37 -13.87
N SER A 45 -7.37 -11.63 -13.63
CA SER A 45 -7.83 -12.87 -12.99
C SER A 45 -7.75 -14.03 -13.98
N ILE A 46 -7.10 -15.12 -13.56
CA ILE A 46 -7.01 -16.36 -14.34
C ILE A 46 -7.57 -17.53 -13.52
N SER A 47 -8.12 -18.52 -14.22
CA SER A 47 -8.49 -19.80 -13.61
C SER A 47 -7.41 -20.84 -13.90
N LEU A 48 -6.75 -21.33 -12.85
CA LEU A 48 -5.70 -22.36 -12.92
C LEU A 48 -6.17 -23.63 -12.20
N ARG A 49 -6.04 -24.79 -12.86
CA ARG A 49 -6.30 -26.09 -12.23
C ARG A 49 -5.00 -26.71 -11.78
N LEU A 50 -4.96 -27.14 -10.52
CA LEU A 50 -3.81 -27.80 -9.91
C LEU A 50 -4.23 -29.17 -9.37
N PRO A 51 -3.38 -30.21 -9.47
CA PRO A 51 -3.62 -31.46 -8.76
C PRO A 51 -3.74 -31.22 -7.25
N LEU A 52 -4.72 -31.86 -6.61
CA LEU A 52 -4.92 -31.78 -5.16
C LEU A 52 -3.64 -32.04 -4.33
N PRO A 53 -2.83 -33.09 -4.60
CA PRO A 53 -1.63 -33.34 -3.79
C PRO A 53 -0.58 -32.23 -3.92
N LEU A 54 -0.52 -31.57 -5.09
CA LEU A 54 0.38 -30.43 -5.28
C LEU A 54 -0.09 -29.24 -4.44
N LEU A 55 -1.38 -28.88 -4.53
CA LEU A 55 -1.93 -27.76 -3.76
C LEU A 55 -1.71 -27.95 -2.24
N THR A 56 -1.89 -29.17 -1.73
CA THR A 56 -1.64 -29.48 -0.31
C THR A 56 -0.17 -29.28 0.07
N LYS A 57 0.78 -29.68 -0.80
CA LYS A 57 2.20 -29.41 -0.57
C LYS A 57 2.49 -27.92 -0.51
N ILE A 58 1.95 -27.13 -1.45
CA ILE A 58 2.13 -25.67 -1.49
C ILE A 58 1.60 -25.02 -0.21
N LYS A 59 0.42 -25.42 0.25
CA LYS A 59 -0.16 -24.90 1.50
C LYS A 59 0.73 -25.18 2.72
N ARG A 60 1.33 -26.37 2.81
CA ARG A 60 2.27 -26.71 3.89
C ARG A 60 3.53 -25.84 3.85
N VAL A 61 4.11 -25.64 2.67
CA VAL A 61 5.30 -24.80 2.51
C VAL A 61 4.99 -23.35 2.86
N ALA A 62 3.84 -22.84 2.40
CA ALA A 62 3.40 -21.48 2.70
C ALA A 62 3.20 -21.25 4.20
N ALA A 63 2.59 -22.21 4.90
CA ALA A 63 2.43 -22.17 6.35
C ALA A 63 3.77 -22.14 7.09
N ASN A 64 4.77 -22.93 6.64
CA ASN A 64 6.11 -22.92 7.24
C ASN A 64 6.85 -21.59 7.03
N MET A 65 6.53 -20.86 5.94
CA MET A 65 7.12 -19.57 5.59
C MET A 65 6.30 -18.39 6.15
N ASP A 66 5.23 -18.66 6.89
CA ASP A 66 4.28 -17.66 7.42
C ASP A 66 3.71 -16.71 6.35
N ILE A 67 3.40 -17.27 5.18
CA ILE A 67 2.82 -16.52 4.05
C ILE A 67 1.57 -17.20 3.50
N ALA A 68 0.70 -16.42 2.88
CA ALA A 68 -0.45 -16.98 2.17
C ALA A 68 0.00 -17.81 0.95
N TYR A 69 -0.60 -19.00 0.77
CA TYR A 69 -0.26 -19.88 -0.35
C TYR A 69 -0.46 -19.21 -1.73
N GLN A 70 -1.41 -18.28 -1.85
CA GLN A 70 -1.62 -17.51 -3.07
C GLN A 70 -0.44 -16.58 -3.37
N ALA A 71 0.14 -15.95 -2.34
CA ALA A 71 1.33 -15.11 -2.49
C ALA A 71 2.55 -15.95 -2.89
N LEU A 72 2.72 -17.11 -2.26
CA LEU A 72 3.79 -18.05 -2.61
C LEU A 72 3.72 -18.49 -4.08
N ILE A 73 2.52 -18.84 -4.57
CA ILE A 73 2.31 -19.19 -5.99
C ILE A 73 2.75 -18.04 -6.91
N LYS A 74 2.38 -16.79 -6.58
CA LYS A 74 2.79 -15.62 -7.37
C LYS A 74 4.30 -15.43 -7.41
N ILE A 75 4.97 -15.61 -6.26
CA ILE A 75 6.44 -15.50 -6.15
C ILE A 75 7.11 -16.53 -7.04
N TRP A 76 6.75 -17.81 -6.91
CA TRP A 76 7.35 -18.88 -7.70
C TRP A 76 7.10 -18.74 -9.20
N LEU A 77 5.90 -18.33 -9.61
CA LEU A 77 5.61 -18.07 -11.03
C LEU A 77 6.50 -16.97 -11.59
N ASN A 78 6.70 -15.88 -10.83
CA ASN A 78 7.57 -14.78 -11.22
C ASN A 78 9.04 -15.20 -11.29
N GLU A 79 9.53 -15.96 -10.30
CA GLU A 79 10.90 -16.50 -10.29
C GLU A 79 11.15 -17.40 -11.51
N LYS A 80 10.23 -18.33 -11.78
CA LYS A 80 10.36 -19.25 -12.92
C LYS A 80 10.23 -18.53 -14.26
N ALA A 81 9.37 -17.53 -14.38
CA ALA A 81 9.30 -16.71 -15.58
C ALA A 81 10.62 -15.97 -15.84
N LYS A 82 11.21 -15.36 -14.80
CA LYS A 82 12.51 -14.67 -14.92
C LYS A 82 13.66 -15.60 -15.25
N GLU A 83 13.63 -16.84 -14.77
CA GLU A 83 14.63 -17.86 -15.09
C GLU A 83 14.57 -18.27 -16.57
N VAL A 84 13.36 -18.45 -17.11
CA VAL A 84 13.14 -18.86 -18.51
C VAL A 84 13.37 -17.73 -19.51
N MET A 85 13.15 -16.47 -19.10
CA MET A 85 13.34 -15.28 -19.95
C MET A 85 14.78 -14.75 -19.98
N LYS A 86 15.70 -15.37 -19.22
CA LYS A 86 17.14 -15.11 -19.34
C LYS A 86 17.73 -15.89 -20.51
#